data_AF-A0A101H8G9-F1
#
_entry.id   AF-A0A101H8G9-F1
#
_cell.length_a   1.000
_cell.length_b   1.000
_cell.length_c   1.000
_cell.angle_alpha   90.00
_cell.angle_beta   90.00
_cell.angle_gamma   90.00
#
_symmetry.space_group_name_H-M   'P 1'
#
loop_
_entity.id
_entity.type
_entity.pdbx_description
1 polymer ?
#
loop_
_entity_poly.entity_id
_entity_poly.type
_entity_poly.pdbx_seq_one_letter_code
_entity_poly.pdbx_strand_id
1 'polypeptide(L)'
;MDMEKIKEVFKNRKSKPLEINQYYSVLLPLIYIDDEIHILYEVRSQNIKTQPGEISFPGGKVEVCEDFKEAAIRETYEEIGVDAEDIEVIGELDYVTRENNFILYPYIGILHTDMNSLTINEDEVDKIFTVPISFFVETDPEEYNISFSMDIDDSFPFDRIPNGQNYNWRKIGHPVLFYNYNGYIIWGMTAKMTQNFIKRIKKGKKNV
;
A
#
# COMPACT_ATOMS: atom_id res chain seq x y z
N MET A 1 -5.18 -42.61 9.09
CA MET A 1 -5.07 -41.70 7.95
C MET A 1 -4.26 -42.43 6.89
N ASP A 2 -4.80 -42.63 5.70
CA ASP A 2 -4.12 -43.34 4.61
C ASP A 2 -3.81 -42.39 3.44
N MET A 3 -3.03 -42.88 2.48
CA MET A 3 -2.54 -42.10 1.35
C MET A 3 -3.68 -41.62 0.43
N GLU A 4 -4.75 -42.41 0.29
CA GLU A 4 -5.89 -42.04 -0.56
C GLU A 4 -6.66 -40.87 0.03
N LYS A 5 -6.89 -40.87 1.35
CA LYS A 5 -7.49 -39.73 2.04
C LYS A 5 -6.65 -38.45 1.95
N ILE A 6 -5.32 -38.57 1.98
CA ILE A 6 -4.42 -37.42 1.80
C ILE A 6 -4.57 -36.86 0.38
N LYS A 7 -4.53 -37.72 -0.66
CA LYS A 7 -4.71 -37.28 -2.05
C LYS A 7 -6.04 -36.59 -2.27
N GLU A 8 -7.12 -37.12 -1.70
CA GLU A 8 -8.46 -36.54 -1.80
C GLU A 8 -8.53 -35.11 -1.25
N VAL A 9 -7.94 -34.87 -0.07
CA VAL A 9 -7.88 -33.53 0.55
C VAL A 9 -7.18 -32.49 -0.32
N PHE A 10 -6.11 -32.89 -1.02
CA PHE A 10 -5.30 -31.96 -1.80
C PHE A 10 -5.68 -31.88 -3.29
N LYS A 11 -6.49 -32.81 -3.81
CA LYS A 11 -6.82 -32.94 -5.25
C LYS A 11 -7.34 -31.65 -5.89
N ASN A 12 -8.19 -30.91 -5.17
CA ASN A 12 -8.81 -29.66 -5.65
C ASN A 12 -8.44 -28.44 -4.79
N ARG A 13 -7.49 -28.59 -3.87
CA ARG A 13 -7.11 -27.51 -2.96
C ARG A 13 -6.24 -26.50 -3.70
N LYS A 14 -6.70 -25.24 -3.77
CA LYS A 14 -5.85 -24.12 -4.18
C LYS A 14 -4.92 -23.71 -3.05
N SER A 15 -3.64 -23.48 -3.37
CA SER A 15 -2.70 -22.90 -2.42
C SER A 15 -3.11 -21.48 -2.07
N LYS A 16 -2.87 -21.10 -0.82
CA LYS A 16 -3.01 -19.72 -0.35
C LYS A 16 -1.81 -19.40 0.53
N PRO A 17 -1.44 -18.11 0.69
CA PRO A 17 -0.45 -17.70 1.66
C PRO A 17 -0.77 -18.27 3.03
N LEU A 18 0.25 -18.76 3.72
CA LEU A 18 0.13 -19.17 5.11
C LEU A 18 0.06 -17.90 5.96
N GLU A 19 -0.84 -17.86 6.95
CA GLU A 19 -0.97 -16.76 7.92
C GLU A 19 -1.45 -15.39 7.40
N ILE A 20 -1.76 -15.25 6.11
CA ILE A 20 -2.47 -14.05 5.62
C ILE A 20 -3.97 -14.17 5.92
N ASN A 21 -4.50 -13.23 6.70
CA ASN A 21 -5.92 -13.16 7.05
C ASN A 21 -6.55 -11.79 6.77
N GLN A 22 -5.77 -10.83 6.31
CA GLN A 22 -6.22 -9.48 5.99
C GLN A 22 -5.79 -9.09 4.57
N TYR A 23 -6.70 -8.45 3.86
CA TYR A 23 -6.47 -7.92 2.53
C TYR A 23 -6.87 -6.46 2.54
N TYR A 24 -6.04 -5.63 1.94
CA TYR A 24 -6.26 -4.19 1.80
C TYR A 24 -6.13 -3.83 0.33
N SER A 25 -6.80 -2.76 -0.07
CA SER A 25 -6.68 -2.19 -1.40
C SER A 25 -6.56 -0.69 -1.31
N VAL A 26 -5.75 -0.11 -2.18
CA VAL A 26 -5.56 1.35 -2.27
C VAL A 26 -5.62 1.80 -3.73
N LEU A 27 -6.02 3.04 -3.95
CA LEU A 27 -6.00 3.69 -5.26
C LEU A 27 -4.91 4.76 -5.28
N LEU A 28 -3.93 4.64 -6.17
CA LEU A 28 -3.06 5.75 -6.58
C LEU A 28 -3.86 6.61 -7.56
N PRO A 29 -4.40 7.76 -7.14
CA PRO A 29 -5.29 8.57 -7.96
C PRO A 29 -4.50 9.57 -8.78
N LEU A 30 -4.73 9.57 -10.08
CA LEU A 30 -4.22 10.53 -11.04
C LEU A 30 -5.30 11.57 -11.35
N ILE A 31 -4.97 12.84 -11.24
CA ILE A 31 -5.90 13.95 -11.49
C ILE A 31 -5.20 15.05 -12.28
N TYR A 32 -5.94 15.77 -13.13
CA TYR A 32 -5.42 16.94 -13.82
C TYR A 32 -5.55 18.19 -12.96
N ILE A 33 -4.46 18.95 -12.85
CA ILE A 33 -4.43 20.27 -12.24
C ILE A 33 -3.76 21.19 -13.24
N ASP A 34 -4.48 22.20 -13.74
CA ASP A 34 -3.96 23.16 -14.74
C ASP A 34 -3.24 22.48 -15.93
N ASP A 35 -3.89 21.48 -16.53
CA ASP A 35 -3.38 20.64 -17.64
C ASP A 35 -2.16 19.76 -17.33
N GLU A 36 -1.70 19.70 -16.07
CA GLU A 36 -0.64 18.79 -15.62
C GLU A 36 -1.20 17.59 -14.85
N ILE A 37 -0.61 16.40 -15.04
CA ILE A 37 -1.01 15.19 -14.30
C ILE A 37 -0.35 15.18 -12.93
N HIS A 38 -1.18 15.12 -11.90
CA HIS A 38 -0.77 15.01 -10.51
C HIS A 38 -1.16 13.66 -9.92
N ILE A 39 -0.46 13.27 -8.86
CA ILE A 39 -0.90 12.21 -7.94
C ILE A 39 -1.59 12.89 -6.76
N LEU A 40 -2.82 12.47 -6.46
CA LEU A 40 -3.58 12.92 -5.28
C LEU A 40 -3.22 12.06 -4.06
N TYR A 41 -3.07 12.73 -2.93
CA TYR A 41 -2.83 12.13 -1.63
C TYR A 41 -3.80 12.70 -0.61
N GLU A 42 -4.02 11.94 0.45
CA GLU A 42 -4.75 12.38 1.64
C GLU A 42 -3.80 12.47 2.84
N VAL A 43 -4.16 13.35 3.77
CA VAL A 43 -3.63 13.35 5.13
C VAL A 43 -4.70 12.74 6.01
N ARG A 44 -4.36 11.64 6.67
CA ARG A 44 -5.28 10.91 7.52
C ARG A 44 -5.71 11.75 8.72
N SER A 45 -6.99 11.69 9.08
CA SER A 45 -7.56 12.40 10.23
C SER A 45 -6.83 12.04 11.52
N GLN A 46 -6.78 12.96 12.48
CA GLN A 46 -6.16 12.71 13.78
C GLN A 46 -7.00 11.75 14.65
N ASN A 47 -8.27 11.56 14.31
CA ASN A 47 -9.24 10.81 15.12
C ASN A 47 -9.24 9.30 14.85
N ILE A 48 -8.53 8.85 13.80
CA ILE A 48 -8.48 7.43 13.44
C ILE A 48 -7.55 6.64 14.36
N LYS A 49 -7.78 5.33 14.43
CA LYS A 49 -7.03 4.42 15.31
C LYS A 49 -5.62 4.08 14.82
N THR A 50 -5.39 4.17 13.51
CA THR A 50 -4.15 3.71 12.87
C THR A 50 -3.54 4.82 12.05
N GLN A 51 -2.26 5.12 12.32
CA GLN A 51 -1.46 6.08 11.54
C GLN A 51 -2.10 7.49 11.40
N PRO A 52 -2.55 8.11 12.52
CA PRO A 52 -3.15 9.45 12.46
C PRO A 52 -2.15 10.48 11.93
N GLY A 53 -2.60 11.34 11.00
CA GLY A 53 -1.78 12.38 10.38
C GLY A 53 -0.76 11.91 9.34
N GLU A 54 -0.68 10.61 9.06
CA GLU A 54 0.19 10.11 7.99
C GLU A 54 -0.40 10.44 6.60
N ILE A 55 0.49 10.48 5.60
CA ILE A 55 0.10 10.68 4.20
C ILE A 55 -0.09 9.32 3.53
N SER A 56 -1.27 9.11 2.96
CA SER A 56 -1.66 7.87 2.29
C SER A 56 -2.27 8.12 0.91
N PHE A 57 -2.41 7.02 0.19
CA PHE A 57 -3.41 6.91 -0.86
C PHE A 57 -4.75 6.54 -0.23
N PRO A 58 -5.88 6.94 -0.84
CA PRO A 58 -7.18 6.45 -0.43
C PRO A 58 -7.22 4.92 -0.52
N GLY A 59 -7.85 4.29 0.46
CA GLY A 59 -7.95 2.84 0.52
C GLY A 59 -8.06 2.28 1.93
N GLY A 60 -8.54 1.05 1.98
CA GLY A 60 -8.82 0.39 3.23
C GLY A 60 -8.93 -1.11 3.07
N LYS A 61 -9.70 -1.71 3.98
CA LYS A 61 -9.76 -3.16 4.12
C LYS A 61 -10.76 -3.73 3.12
N VAL A 62 -10.37 -4.81 2.45
CA VAL A 62 -11.25 -5.54 1.54
C VAL A 62 -12.32 -6.27 2.35
N GLU A 63 -13.58 -6.06 1.99
CA GLU A 63 -14.73 -6.69 2.63
C GLU A 63 -14.94 -8.13 2.16
N VAL A 64 -15.82 -8.84 2.87
CA VAL A 64 -16.14 -10.24 2.54
C VAL A 64 -16.88 -10.28 1.20
N CYS A 65 -16.37 -11.07 0.26
CA CYS A 65 -16.90 -11.22 -1.11
C CYS A 65 -16.71 -9.98 -2.01
N GLU A 66 -15.88 -9.02 -1.62
CA GLU A 66 -15.52 -7.85 -2.41
C GLU A 66 -14.30 -8.15 -3.30
N ASP A 67 -14.32 -7.69 -4.57
CA ASP A 67 -13.14 -7.71 -5.42
C ASP A 67 -12.11 -6.66 -4.96
N PHE A 68 -10.82 -6.94 -5.11
CA PHE A 68 -9.78 -6.02 -4.66
C PHE A 68 -9.86 -4.64 -5.32
N LYS A 69 -10.28 -4.56 -6.58
CA LYS A 69 -10.48 -3.28 -7.28
C LYS A 69 -11.71 -2.56 -6.77
N GLU A 70 -12.79 -3.29 -6.49
CA GLU A 70 -14.03 -2.72 -5.94
C GLU A 70 -13.75 -2.07 -4.57
N ALA A 71 -12.96 -2.72 -3.73
CA ALA A 71 -12.51 -2.17 -2.45
C ALA A 71 -11.76 -0.84 -2.62
N ALA A 72 -10.81 -0.75 -3.57
CA ALA A 72 -10.09 0.50 -3.82
C ALA A 72 -11.04 1.63 -4.24
N ILE A 73 -12.01 1.35 -5.10
CA ILE A 73 -13.00 2.33 -5.58
C ILE A 73 -13.92 2.77 -4.44
N ARG A 74 -14.48 1.82 -3.68
CA ARG A 74 -15.38 2.11 -2.55
C ARG A 74 -14.70 3.00 -1.51
N GLU A 75 -13.50 2.61 -1.07
CA GLU A 75 -12.76 3.38 -0.05
C GLU A 75 -12.41 4.78 -0.57
N THR A 76 -12.02 4.91 -1.85
CA THR A 76 -11.78 6.23 -2.44
C THR A 76 -13.05 7.09 -2.46
N TYR A 77 -14.21 6.51 -2.79
CA TYR A 77 -15.49 7.21 -2.71
C TYR A 77 -15.80 7.64 -1.27
N GLU A 78 -15.61 6.75 -0.29
CA GLU A 78 -15.90 7.00 1.13
C GLU A 78 -14.97 8.07 1.74
N GLU A 79 -13.69 8.08 1.40
CA GLU A 79 -12.68 8.98 1.99
C GLU A 79 -12.67 10.37 1.33
N ILE A 80 -12.77 10.45 -0.01
CA ILE A 80 -12.61 11.73 -0.74
C ILE A 80 -13.83 12.17 -1.56
N GLY A 81 -14.92 11.39 -1.54
CA GLY A 81 -16.22 11.77 -2.13
C GLY A 81 -16.26 11.79 -3.65
N VAL A 82 -15.33 11.10 -4.33
CA VAL A 82 -15.36 10.96 -5.80
C VAL A 82 -16.30 9.85 -6.22
N ASP A 83 -17.24 10.14 -7.13
CA ASP A 83 -18.16 9.14 -7.63
C ASP A 83 -17.43 8.00 -8.35
N ALA A 84 -17.88 6.76 -8.14
CA ALA A 84 -17.25 5.58 -8.72
C ALA A 84 -17.22 5.60 -10.25
N GLU A 85 -18.18 6.29 -10.90
CA GLU A 85 -18.23 6.47 -12.36
C GLU A 85 -17.13 7.39 -12.88
N ASP A 86 -16.60 8.28 -12.03
CA ASP A 86 -15.51 9.19 -12.35
C ASP A 86 -14.13 8.55 -12.12
N ILE A 87 -14.06 7.29 -11.65
CA ILE A 87 -12.80 6.57 -11.43
C ILE A 87 -12.56 5.58 -12.57
N GLU A 88 -11.60 5.89 -13.45
CA GLU A 88 -11.10 4.97 -14.47
C GLU A 88 -9.87 4.22 -13.94
N VAL A 89 -10.03 2.95 -13.56
CA VAL A 89 -8.89 2.10 -13.17
C VAL A 89 -8.12 1.62 -14.41
N ILE A 90 -6.86 2.06 -14.55
CA ILE A 90 -6.01 1.80 -15.73
C ILE A 90 -5.01 0.66 -15.53
N GLY A 91 -4.85 0.17 -14.29
CA GLY A 91 -3.98 -0.97 -14.02
C GLY A 91 -3.61 -1.15 -12.56
N GLU A 92 -2.69 -2.08 -12.31
CA GLU A 92 -2.22 -2.47 -10.99
C GLU A 92 -0.72 -2.17 -10.82
N LEU A 93 -0.35 -1.78 -9.59
CA LEU A 93 1.03 -1.76 -9.13
C LEU A 93 1.41 -3.11 -8.50
N ASP A 94 2.70 -3.29 -8.18
CA ASP A 94 3.14 -4.50 -7.46
C ASP A 94 2.50 -4.58 -6.07
N TYR A 95 1.83 -5.70 -5.78
CA TYR A 95 1.22 -5.94 -4.47
C TYR A 95 2.29 -6.06 -3.36
N VAL A 96 1.87 -5.73 -2.13
CA VAL A 96 2.75 -5.74 -0.97
C VAL A 96 2.39 -6.88 -0.03
N THR A 97 3.33 -7.78 0.21
CA THR A 97 3.26 -8.85 1.21
C THR A 97 4.30 -8.55 2.30
N ARG A 98 3.97 -7.75 3.31
CA ARG A 98 4.88 -7.55 4.45
C ARG A 98 4.55 -8.50 5.60
N GLU A 99 5.49 -8.64 6.54
CA GLU A 99 5.49 -9.56 7.69
C GLU A 99 4.30 -9.37 8.69
N ASN A 100 3.34 -8.51 8.38
CA ASN A 100 2.21 -8.15 9.25
C ASN A 100 0.92 -8.90 8.90
N ASN A 101 1.01 -10.10 8.32
CA ASN A 101 -0.14 -10.97 8.03
C ASN A 101 -1.23 -10.39 7.10
N PHE A 102 -0.88 -9.37 6.30
CA PHE A 102 -1.76 -8.78 5.30
C PHE A 102 -1.12 -8.70 3.91
N ILE A 103 -1.98 -8.59 2.89
CA ILE A 103 -1.58 -8.23 1.52
C ILE A 103 -2.29 -6.93 1.12
N LEU A 104 -1.55 -6.00 0.54
CA LEU A 104 -2.08 -4.75 -0.01
C LEU A 104 -2.04 -4.80 -1.55
N TYR A 105 -3.18 -4.50 -2.17
CA TYR A 105 -3.38 -4.46 -3.62
C TYR A 105 -3.53 -3.01 -4.11
N PRO A 106 -2.46 -2.42 -4.67
CA PRO A 106 -2.50 -1.07 -5.20
C PRO A 106 -3.00 -1.01 -6.65
N TYR A 107 -4.00 -0.19 -6.89
CA TYR A 107 -4.55 0.14 -8.22
C TYR A 107 -4.16 1.55 -8.64
N ILE A 108 -4.12 1.81 -9.95
CA ILE A 108 -3.91 3.14 -10.52
C ILE A 108 -5.22 3.58 -11.14
N GLY A 109 -5.75 4.72 -10.72
CA GLY A 109 -6.99 5.29 -11.24
C GLY A 109 -6.79 6.69 -11.81
N ILE A 110 -7.50 7.03 -12.88
CA ILE A 110 -7.67 8.41 -13.33
C ILE A 110 -9.00 8.92 -12.76
N LEU A 111 -8.96 10.07 -12.10
CA LEU A 111 -10.15 10.76 -11.63
C LEU A 111 -10.61 11.74 -12.71
N HIS A 112 -11.77 11.50 -13.30
CA HIS A 112 -12.42 12.36 -14.31
C HIS A 112 -13.22 13.48 -13.66
N THR A 113 -12.62 14.18 -12.70
CA THR A 113 -13.26 15.26 -11.93
C THR A 113 -12.26 16.35 -11.55
N ASP A 114 -12.77 17.47 -11.06
CA ASP A 114 -11.96 18.58 -10.57
C ASP A 114 -11.73 18.46 -9.06
N MET A 115 -10.56 18.92 -8.61
CA MET A 115 -10.18 18.91 -7.19
C MET A 115 -11.22 19.61 -6.29
N ASN A 116 -11.89 20.66 -6.80
CA ASN A 116 -12.89 21.43 -6.07
C ASN A 116 -14.25 20.73 -5.93
N SER A 117 -14.48 19.66 -6.69
CA SER A 117 -15.71 18.85 -6.63
C SER A 117 -15.65 17.76 -5.58
N LEU A 118 -14.44 17.45 -5.08
CA LEU A 118 -14.22 16.44 -4.06
C LEU A 118 -14.71 16.90 -2.69
N THR A 119 -15.35 15.99 -1.96
CA THR A 119 -15.84 16.25 -0.60
C THR A 119 -15.27 15.17 0.31
N ILE A 120 -14.29 15.53 1.13
CA ILE A 120 -13.65 14.59 2.05
C ILE A 120 -14.56 14.20 3.20
N ASN A 121 -14.41 12.96 3.68
CA ASN A 121 -14.97 12.52 4.94
C ASN A 121 -14.04 12.92 6.10
N GLU A 122 -14.40 13.98 6.84
CA GLU A 122 -13.57 14.55 7.92
C GLU A 122 -13.29 13.57 9.09
N ASP A 123 -14.11 12.52 9.24
CA ASP A 123 -13.87 11.48 10.24
C ASP A 123 -12.61 10.66 9.92
N GLU A 124 -12.24 10.56 8.63
CA GLU A 124 -11.16 9.72 8.13
C GLU A 124 -10.02 10.51 7.50
N VAL A 125 -10.32 11.64 6.88
CA VAL A 125 -9.39 12.49 6.11
C VAL A 125 -9.38 13.92 6.66
N ASP A 126 -8.21 14.44 7.01
CA ASP A 126 -8.03 15.83 7.44
C ASP A 126 -7.98 16.79 6.25
N LYS A 127 -7.31 16.38 5.17
CA LYS A 127 -7.16 17.16 3.95
C LYS A 127 -6.64 16.30 2.81
N ILE A 128 -6.84 16.80 1.59
CA ILE A 128 -6.27 16.25 0.36
C ILE A 128 -5.32 17.27 -0.27
N PHE A 129 -4.30 16.77 -0.96
CA PHE A 129 -3.37 17.58 -1.73
C PHE A 129 -2.85 16.78 -2.93
N THR A 130 -2.23 17.47 -3.87
CA THR A 130 -1.70 16.83 -5.08
C THR A 130 -0.24 17.17 -5.30
N VAL A 131 0.48 16.27 -5.96
CA VAL A 131 1.88 16.47 -6.33
C VAL A 131 2.06 16.14 -7.81
N PRO A 132 2.64 17.05 -8.62
CA PRO A 132 2.81 16.80 -10.05
C PRO A 132 3.72 15.59 -10.29
N ILE A 133 3.42 14.78 -11.30
CA ILE A 133 4.27 13.65 -11.67
C ILE A 133 5.69 14.12 -12.04
N SER A 134 5.81 15.31 -12.64
CA SER A 134 7.09 15.92 -13.01
C SER A 134 8.06 16.00 -11.82
N PHE A 135 7.57 16.41 -10.65
CA PHE A 135 8.36 16.45 -9.41
C PHE A 135 8.99 15.10 -9.09
N PHE A 136 8.23 14.00 -9.10
CA PHE A 136 8.76 12.67 -8.80
C PHE A 136 9.66 12.13 -9.92
N VAL A 137 9.48 12.60 -11.15
CA VAL A 137 10.36 12.25 -12.27
C VAL A 137 11.73 12.91 -12.10
N GLU A 138 11.78 14.12 -11.59
CA GLU A 138 13.02 14.91 -11.43
C GLU A 138 13.69 14.71 -10.07
N THR A 139 12.94 14.27 -9.06
CA THR A 139 13.40 14.13 -7.68
C THR A 139 13.44 12.66 -7.28
N ASP A 140 14.62 12.17 -6.89
CA ASP A 140 14.75 10.87 -6.23
C ASP A 140 14.41 11.01 -4.73
N PRO A 141 13.78 10.00 -4.11
CA PRO A 141 13.49 10.05 -2.68
C PRO A 141 14.75 9.92 -1.85
N GLU A 142 14.74 10.52 -0.66
CA GLU A 142 15.72 10.20 0.36
C GLU A 142 15.48 8.77 0.86
N GLU A 143 16.57 8.02 1.09
CA GLU A 143 16.51 6.62 1.50
C GLU A 143 17.27 6.42 2.82
N TYR A 144 16.57 5.88 3.82
CA TYR A 144 17.15 5.55 5.12
C TYR A 144 16.90 4.08 5.45
N ASN A 145 17.98 3.33 5.68
CA ASN A 145 17.88 1.92 6.04
C ASN A 145 17.52 1.76 7.51
N ILE A 146 16.45 1.02 7.78
CA ILE A 146 16.11 0.58 9.14
C ILE A 146 16.39 -0.90 9.30
N SER A 147 16.79 -1.28 10.51
CA SER A 147 16.98 -2.67 10.92
C SER A 147 16.10 -2.98 12.11
N PHE A 148 15.46 -4.14 12.08
CA PHE A 148 14.71 -4.67 13.19
C PHE A 148 15.60 -5.62 13.99
N SER A 149 15.62 -5.43 15.31
CA SER A 149 16.07 -6.42 16.26
C SER A 149 14.89 -7.28 16.69
N MET A 150 15.05 -8.60 16.72
CA MET A 150 14.06 -9.47 17.34
C MET A 150 14.15 -9.32 18.85
N ASP A 151 13.04 -8.95 19.46
CA ASP A 151 12.83 -9.06 20.90
C ASP A 151 12.22 -10.42 21.17
N ILE A 152 13.00 -11.32 21.76
CA ILE A 152 12.60 -12.72 21.97
C ILE A 152 12.21 -12.86 23.43
N ASP A 153 10.95 -13.26 23.64
CA ASP A 153 10.42 -13.49 24.98
C ASP A 153 11.20 -14.58 25.74
N ASP A 154 11.32 -14.41 27.06
CA ASP A 154 12.06 -15.34 27.94
C ASP A 154 11.49 -16.77 27.94
N SER A 155 10.21 -16.95 27.58
CA SER A 155 9.59 -18.26 27.46
C SER A 155 9.96 -19.02 26.19
N PHE A 156 10.70 -18.39 25.27
CA PHE A 156 11.10 -19.02 24.03
C PHE A 156 12.02 -20.24 24.29
N PRO A 157 11.66 -21.45 23.79
CA PRO A 157 12.35 -22.68 24.15
C PRO A 157 13.63 -22.87 23.34
N PHE A 158 14.68 -22.12 23.68
CA PHE A 158 15.98 -22.20 23.01
C PHE A 158 16.57 -23.62 23.03
N ASP A 159 16.28 -24.43 24.05
CA ASP A 159 16.72 -25.84 24.13
C ASP A 159 16.17 -26.73 23.00
N ARG A 160 15.12 -26.29 22.30
CA ARG A 160 14.43 -27.06 21.26
C ARG A 160 14.83 -26.67 19.84
N ILE A 161 15.70 -25.68 19.66
CA ILE A 161 16.12 -25.21 18.34
C ILE A 161 17.62 -25.43 18.12
N PRO A 162 18.06 -25.59 16.86
CA PRO A 162 19.48 -25.68 16.54
C PRO A 162 20.25 -24.48 17.09
N ASN A 163 21.42 -24.71 17.68
CA ASN A 163 22.29 -23.68 18.27
C ASN A 163 21.71 -22.92 19.48
N GLY A 164 20.50 -23.23 19.93
CA GLY A 164 19.86 -22.65 21.11
C GLY A 164 20.00 -21.14 21.22
N GLN A 165 20.54 -20.66 22.35
CA GLN A 165 20.74 -19.22 22.58
C GLN A 165 21.66 -18.54 21.55
N ASN A 166 22.48 -19.31 20.83
CA ASN A 166 23.36 -18.84 19.77
C ASN A 166 22.72 -18.96 18.37
N TYR A 167 21.39 -19.10 18.27
CA TYR A 167 20.72 -19.12 16.98
C TYR A 167 21.02 -17.85 16.19
N ASN A 168 21.47 -18.02 14.94
CA ASN A 168 21.83 -16.92 14.07
C ASN A 168 20.59 -16.33 13.39
N TRP A 169 19.93 -15.42 14.09
CA TRP A 169 18.78 -14.70 13.58
C TRP A 169 19.13 -13.89 12.34
N ARG A 170 18.32 -14.03 11.28
CA ARG A 170 18.47 -13.20 10.10
C ARG A 170 18.26 -11.74 10.51
N LYS A 171 19.19 -10.86 10.14
CA LYS A 171 18.97 -9.42 10.24
C LYS A 171 17.85 -9.03 9.28
N ILE A 172 16.75 -8.56 9.82
CA ILE A 172 15.61 -8.07 9.05
C ILE A 172 15.75 -6.55 9.00
N GLY A 173 15.54 -5.98 7.82
CA GLY A 173 15.67 -4.56 7.60
C GLY A 173 15.30 -4.22 6.18
N HIS A 174 15.00 -2.95 5.95
CA HIS A 174 14.67 -2.46 4.63
C HIS A 174 14.86 -0.94 4.54
N PRO A 175 15.03 -0.40 3.33
CA PRO A 175 15.03 1.04 3.11
C PRO A 175 13.63 1.63 3.29
N VAL A 176 13.56 2.75 3.99
CA VAL A 176 12.40 3.64 4.10
C VAL A 176 12.65 4.85 3.21
N LEU A 177 11.68 5.16 2.36
CA LEU A 177 11.78 6.25 1.39
C LEU A 177 11.03 7.48 1.89
N PHE A 178 11.52 8.65 1.52
CA PHE A 178 10.92 9.95 1.86
C PHE A 178 10.96 10.88 0.64
N TYR A 179 9.83 11.52 0.37
CA TYR A 179 9.71 12.67 -0.52
C TYR A 179 9.24 13.86 0.31
N ASN A 180 9.85 15.02 0.10
CA ASN A 180 9.42 16.29 0.68
C ASN A 180 8.92 17.19 -0.44
N TYR A 181 7.64 17.54 -0.39
CA TYR A 181 7.02 18.46 -1.34
C TYR A 181 6.21 19.51 -0.59
N ASN A 182 6.62 20.78 -0.65
CA ASN A 182 5.94 21.90 0.02
C ASN A 182 5.63 21.65 1.52
N GLY A 183 6.52 20.94 2.22
CA GLY A 183 6.35 20.58 3.62
C GLY A 183 5.53 19.31 3.89
N TYR A 184 4.93 18.71 2.85
CA TYR A 184 4.34 17.38 2.93
C TYR A 184 5.42 16.30 2.84
N ILE A 185 5.48 15.44 3.85
CA ILE A 185 6.44 14.34 3.91
C ILE A 185 5.73 13.04 3.54
N ILE A 186 5.87 12.62 2.28
CA ILE A 186 5.37 11.34 1.79
C ILE A 186 6.45 10.31 2.11
N TRP A 187 6.14 9.33 2.96
CA TRP A 187 7.15 8.39 3.43
C TRP A 187 6.63 6.95 3.50
N GLY A 188 7.50 6.01 3.87
CA GLY A 188 7.11 4.64 4.18
C GLY A 188 6.55 3.89 2.96
N MET A 189 5.39 3.25 3.13
CA MET A 189 4.78 2.44 2.07
C MET A 189 4.27 3.30 0.92
N THR A 190 3.66 4.45 1.23
CA THR A 190 3.14 5.41 0.26
C THR A 190 4.26 5.85 -0.67
N ALA A 191 5.39 6.33 -0.13
CA ALA A 191 6.56 6.71 -0.93
C ALA A 191 7.12 5.54 -1.76
N LYS A 192 7.09 4.31 -1.23
CA LYS A 192 7.55 3.12 -1.95
C LYS A 192 6.65 2.76 -3.13
N MET A 193 5.34 2.88 -2.98
CA MET A 193 4.38 2.68 -4.07
C MET A 193 4.51 3.80 -5.13
N THR A 194 4.64 5.05 -4.71
CA THR A 194 4.95 6.18 -5.61
C THR A 194 6.22 5.93 -6.41
N GLN A 195 7.31 5.52 -5.74
CA GLN A 195 8.56 5.22 -6.44
C GLN A 195 8.42 4.04 -7.41
N ASN A 196 7.64 3.01 -7.06
CA ASN A 196 7.35 1.88 -7.96
C ASN A 196 6.66 2.36 -9.24
N PHE A 197 5.59 3.15 -9.11
CA PHE A 197 4.86 3.76 -10.22
C PHE A 197 5.79 4.58 -11.12
N ILE A 198 6.59 5.48 -10.54
CA ILE A 198 7.50 6.36 -11.28
C ILE A 198 8.60 5.57 -12.00
N LYS A 199 9.17 4.54 -11.34
CA LYS A 199 10.16 3.64 -11.97
C LYS A 199 9.56 2.89 -13.16
N ARG A 200 8.29 2.48 -13.09
CA ARG A 200 7.58 1.81 -14.21
C ARG A 200 7.39 2.78 -15.38
N ILE A 201 6.94 4.01 -15.15
CA ILE A 201 6.79 5.03 -16.20
C ILE A 201 8.13 5.36 -16.86
N LYS A 202 9.19 5.60 -16.07
CA LYS A 202 10.54 5.90 -16.60
C LYS A 202 11.09 4.76 -17.47
N LYS A 203 10.78 3.50 -17.16
CA LYS A 203 11.17 2.34 -17.99
C LYS A 203 10.35 2.26 -19.28
N GLY A 204 9.04 2.52 -19.21
CA GLY A 204 8.16 2.55 -20.38
C GLY A 204 8.64 3.52 -21.45
N LYS A 205 9.09 4.73 -21.06
CA LYS A 205 9.67 5.72 -21.98
C LYS A 205 10.96 5.28 -22.69
N LYS A 206 11.67 4.25 -22.20
CA LYS A 206 12.90 3.74 -22.83
C LYS A 206 12.63 2.64 -23.88
N ASN A 207 11.41 2.13 -23.93
CA ASN A 207 11.00 1.03 -24.80
C ASN A 207 10.06 1.48 -25.93
N VAL A 208 9.97 2.80 -26.16
CA VAL A 208 9.23 3.42 -27.28
C VAL A 208 10.22 4.21 -28.13
#